data_AF-A0A966UNL1-F1
#
_entry.id   AF-A0A966UNL1-F1
#
_cell.length_a   1.000
_cell.length_b   1.000
_cell.length_c   1.000
_cell.angle_alpha   90.00
_cell.angle_beta   90.00
_cell.angle_gamma   90.00
#
_symmetry.space_group_name_H-M   'P 1'
#
loop_
_entity.id
_entity.type
_entity.pdbx_description
1 polymer ?
#
loop_
_entity_poly.entity_id
_entity_poly.type
_entity_poly.pdbx_seq_one_letter_code
_entity_poly.pdbx_strand_id
1 'polypeptide(L)'
;MSFEHTNEDPKILQTKPSEFNDQFFFWHSSVLRSNCRVTNQPDWGDVYIVVNSEKTVTPESLLQYIVSMRKENHFHEEITECIYKRLWDLLQPKELLVACLYTRRGGIDINPVRASHQGTVDKFAHYLYDDTILNSKTLRQ
;
A
#
# COMPACT_ATOMS: atom_id res chain seq x y z
N MET A 1 -10.37 11.11 -16.34
CA MET A 1 -10.28 9.71 -15.89
C MET A 1 -11.57 9.39 -15.14
N SER A 2 -12.35 8.39 -15.55
CA SER A 2 -13.53 7.91 -14.82
C SER A 2 -13.14 6.77 -13.88
N PHE A 3 -13.77 6.70 -12.70
CA PHE A 3 -13.55 5.63 -11.72
C PHE A 3 -14.79 4.74 -11.69
N GLU A 4 -14.87 3.79 -12.62
CA GLU A 4 -16.02 2.90 -12.77
C GLU A 4 -15.89 1.63 -11.90
N HIS A 5 -14.65 1.22 -11.62
CA HIS A 5 -14.35 0.06 -10.80
C HIS A 5 -14.21 0.45 -9.33
N THR A 6 -15.02 -0.18 -8.47
CA THR A 6 -15.07 0.11 -7.03
C THR A 6 -14.97 -1.14 -6.16
N ASN A 7 -14.77 -2.31 -6.77
CA ASN A 7 -14.36 -3.55 -6.11
C ASN A 7 -12.96 -3.89 -6.60
N GLU A 8 -12.18 -4.62 -5.80
CA GLU A 8 -10.80 -5.01 -6.12
C GLU A 8 -10.75 -5.78 -7.44
N ASP A 9 -9.96 -5.27 -8.39
CA ASP A 9 -9.67 -5.97 -9.64
C ASP A 9 -8.19 -5.81 -10.03
N PRO A 10 -7.39 -6.89 -9.95
CA PRO A 10 -5.96 -6.82 -10.30
C PRO A 10 -5.72 -6.54 -11.79
N LYS A 11 -6.70 -6.78 -12.67
CA LYS A 11 -6.57 -6.55 -14.12
C LYS A 11 -6.48 -5.08 -14.49
N ILE A 12 -6.83 -4.18 -13.57
CA ILE A 12 -6.70 -2.73 -13.75
C ILE A 12 -5.21 -2.34 -13.88
N LEU A 13 -4.32 -3.04 -13.18
CA LEU A 13 -2.90 -2.70 -13.12
C LEU A 13 -2.21 -2.90 -14.48
N GLN A 14 -1.55 -1.86 -14.95
CA GLN A 14 -0.77 -1.86 -16.19
C GLN A 14 0.68 -1.55 -15.88
N THR A 15 1.59 -2.18 -16.60
CA THR A 15 3.04 -2.05 -16.37
C THR A 15 3.75 -1.33 -17.51
N LYS A 16 4.81 -0.60 -17.17
CA LYS A 16 5.80 -0.07 -18.09
C LYS A 16 7.21 -0.58 -17.72
N PRO A 17 8.11 -0.75 -18.70
CA PRO A 17 9.48 -1.19 -18.41
C PRO A 17 10.24 -0.11 -17.61
N SER A 18 11.23 -0.55 -16.85
CA SER A 18 12.23 0.32 -16.24
C SER A 18 13.23 0.79 -17.29
N GLU A 19 13.73 2.02 -17.14
CA GLU A 19 14.80 2.55 -17.97
C GLU A 19 16.19 2.05 -17.51
N PHE A 20 16.31 1.71 -16.22
CA PHE A 20 17.56 1.27 -15.61
C PHE A 20 17.39 -0.05 -14.87
N ASN A 21 18.45 -0.87 -14.84
CA ASN A 21 18.50 -2.04 -13.97
C ASN A 21 18.57 -1.61 -12.50
N ASP A 22 17.93 -2.37 -11.61
CA ASP A 22 17.94 -2.14 -10.15
C ASP A 22 17.38 -0.78 -9.71
N GLN A 23 16.49 -0.20 -10.52
CA GLN A 23 15.82 1.06 -10.21
C GLN A 23 14.74 0.87 -9.13
N PHE A 24 14.79 1.72 -8.10
CA PHE A 24 13.70 1.84 -7.13
C PHE A 24 12.64 2.82 -7.63
N PHE A 25 11.38 2.39 -7.59
CA PHE A 25 10.20 3.23 -7.80
C PHE A 25 9.48 3.46 -6.49
N PHE A 26 9.07 4.71 -6.27
CA PHE A 26 8.35 5.14 -5.07
C PHE A 26 6.98 5.65 -5.48
N TRP A 27 5.93 5.04 -4.93
CA TRP A 27 4.55 5.45 -5.16
C TRP A 27 3.89 5.84 -3.86
N HIS A 28 3.04 6.87 -3.94
CA HIS A 28 2.24 7.34 -2.84
C HIS A 28 0.84 7.68 -3.35
N SER A 29 -0.17 7.34 -2.55
CA SER A 29 -1.54 7.78 -2.78
C SER A 29 -2.26 8.00 -1.45
N SER A 30 -2.92 9.14 -1.29
CA SER A 30 -3.67 9.52 -0.10
C SER A 30 -5.17 9.22 -0.18
N VAL A 31 -5.59 8.49 -1.23
CA VAL A 31 -7.01 8.20 -1.50
C VAL A 31 -7.40 6.75 -1.22
N LEU A 32 -6.56 5.98 -0.52
CA LEU A 32 -6.90 4.63 -0.10
C LEU A 32 -8.10 4.70 0.84
N ARG A 33 -9.15 3.97 0.48
CA ARG A 33 -10.34 3.83 1.30
C ARG A 33 -10.90 2.43 1.11
N SER A 34 -11.28 1.78 2.19
CA SER A 34 -11.99 0.50 2.25
C SER A 34 -13.13 0.62 3.27
N ASN A 35 -13.78 -0.48 3.64
CA ASN A 35 -14.67 -0.52 4.80
C ASN A 35 -14.23 -1.59 5.80
N CYS A 36 -14.52 -1.32 7.07
CA CYS A 36 -14.23 -2.24 8.16
C CYS A 36 -15.06 -3.50 8.01
N ARG A 37 -14.42 -4.67 8.02
CA ARG A 37 -15.07 -5.98 7.93
C ARG A 37 -16.20 -6.21 8.94
N VAL A 38 -16.10 -5.61 10.14
CA VAL A 38 -17.05 -5.83 11.25
C VAL A 38 -18.20 -4.83 11.22
N THR A 39 -17.90 -3.54 11.04
CA THR A 39 -18.90 -2.47 11.18
C THR A 39 -19.38 -1.89 9.85
N ASN A 40 -18.71 -2.23 8.75
CA ASN A 40 -18.93 -1.68 7.41
C ASN A 40 -18.76 -0.16 7.31
N GLN A 41 -18.23 0.49 8.34
CA GLN A 41 -17.88 1.90 8.31
C GLN A 41 -16.63 2.11 7.44
N PRO A 42 -16.49 3.26 6.76
CA PRO A 42 -15.35 3.55 5.89
C PRO A 42 -14.04 3.76 6.65
N ASP A 43 -12.96 3.16 6.16
CA ASP A 43 -11.60 3.33 6.64
C ASP A 43 -10.78 4.13 5.64
N TRP A 44 -10.06 5.14 6.10
CA TRP A 44 -9.26 6.03 5.26
C TRP A 44 -7.77 5.81 5.52
N GLY A 45 -7.01 5.71 4.44
CA GLY A 45 -5.62 5.25 4.43
C GLY A 45 -4.79 5.98 3.39
N ASP A 46 -3.48 6.03 3.64
CA ASP A 46 -2.46 6.50 2.72
C ASP A 46 -1.66 5.24 2.41
N VAL A 47 -1.31 5.04 1.16
CA VAL A 47 -0.50 3.90 0.74
C VAL A 47 0.83 4.39 0.20
N TYR A 48 1.89 3.79 0.71
CA TYR A 48 3.27 4.01 0.28
C TYR A 48 3.80 2.68 -0.25
N ILE A 49 4.35 2.70 -1.46
CA ILE A 49 4.88 1.52 -2.13
C ILE A 49 6.29 1.82 -2.58
N VAL A 50 7.22 0.95 -2.22
CA VAL A 50 8.60 0.96 -2.70
C VAL A 50 8.83 -0.34 -3.46
N VAL A 51 9.27 -0.26 -4.71
CA VAL A 51 9.51 -1.45 -5.54
C VAL A 51 10.83 -1.33 -6.29
N ASN A 52 11.63 -2.39 -6.24
CA ASN A 52 12.81 -2.59 -7.10
C ASN A 52 12.49 -3.71 -8.10
N SER A 53 12.33 -3.35 -9.37
CA SER A 53 11.98 -4.29 -10.45
C SER A 53 12.37 -3.73 -11.82
N GLU A 54 12.49 -4.62 -12.80
CA GLU A 54 12.70 -4.28 -14.22
C GLU A 54 11.46 -3.67 -14.88
N LYS A 55 10.31 -3.64 -14.18
CA LYS A 55 9.08 -2.98 -14.61
C LYS A 55 8.34 -2.39 -13.42
N THR A 56 7.56 -1.35 -13.67
CA THR A 56 6.71 -0.70 -12.66
C THR A 56 5.30 -0.51 -13.19
N VAL A 57 4.35 -0.30 -12.29
CA VAL A 57 2.99 0.12 -12.64
C VAL A 57 2.96 1.53 -13.24
N THR A 58 1.95 1.82 -14.07
CA THR A 58 1.66 3.19 -14.50
C THR A 58 0.94 3.96 -13.39
N PRO A 59 1.18 5.29 -13.24
CA PRO A 59 0.50 6.10 -12.22
C PRO A 59 -1.03 5.99 -12.30
N GLU A 60 -1.56 5.98 -13.52
CA GLU A 60 -3.00 5.94 -13.81
C GLU A 60 -3.62 4.62 -13.37
N SER A 61 -3.00 3.49 -13.74
CA SER A 61 -3.52 2.17 -13.38
C SER A 61 -3.40 1.90 -11.89
N LEU A 62 -2.31 2.32 -11.26
CA LEU A 62 -2.15 2.21 -9.81
C LEU A 62 -3.22 3.01 -9.07
N LEU A 63 -3.48 4.26 -9.47
CA LEU A 63 -4.51 5.08 -8.85
C LEU A 63 -5.91 4.45 -8.99
N GLN A 64 -6.25 3.93 -10.18
CA GLN A 64 -7.51 3.23 -10.38
C GLN A 64 -7.61 1.97 -9.51
N TYR A 65 -6.52 1.21 -9.38
CA TYR A 65 -6.46 0.04 -8.52
C TYR A 65 -6.65 0.40 -7.04
N ILE A 66 -6.01 1.46 -6.54
CA ILE A 66 -6.22 1.93 -5.15
C ILE A 66 -7.66 2.37 -4.92
N VAL A 67 -8.29 3.06 -5.89
CA VAL A 67 -9.71 3.45 -5.82
C VAL A 67 -10.65 2.24 -5.86
N SER A 68 -10.23 1.14 -6.49
CA SER A 68 -11.00 -0.11 -6.55
C SER A 68 -11.22 -0.74 -5.17
N MET A 69 -10.43 -0.40 -4.14
CA MET A 69 -10.57 -0.91 -2.77
C MET A 69 -11.80 -0.38 -2.01
N ARG A 70 -12.54 0.59 -2.56
CA ARG A 70 -13.58 1.34 -1.82
C ARG A 70 -14.75 0.52 -1.29
N LYS A 71 -15.06 -0.62 -1.90
CA LYS A 71 -16.13 -1.53 -1.46
C LYS A 71 -15.59 -2.78 -0.76
N GLU A 72 -14.28 -2.92 -0.65
CA GLU A 72 -13.67 -4.05 0.04
C GLU A 72 -13.91 -3.97 1.54
N ASN A 73 -14.31 -5.10 2.13
CA ASN A 73 -14.68 -5.23 3.54
C ASN A 73 -13.65 -6.08 4.27
N HIS A 74 -12.55 -5.46 4.66
CA HIS A 74 -11.35 -6.14 5.15
C HIS A 74 -10.71 -5.40 6.33
N PHE A 75 -9.88 -6.11 7.09
CA PHE A 75 -8.98 -5.48 8.06
C PHE A 75 -7.87 -4.69 7.33
N HIS A 76 -7.22 -3.76 8.03
CA HIS A 76 -6.21 -2.88 7.42
C HIS A 76 -5.03 -3.70 6.89
N GLU A 77 -4.62 -4.71 7.66
CA GLU A 77 -3.58 -5.67 7.35
C GLU A 77 -3.91 -6.50 6.09
N GLU A 78 -5.17 -6.92 5.95
CA GLU A 78 -5.66 -7.67 4.78
C GLU A 78 -5.63 -6.81 3.51
N ILE A 79 -5.99 -5.52 3.60
CA ILE A 79 -5.89 -4.58 2.48
C ILE A 79 -4.42 -4.37 2.07
N THR A 80 -3.53 -4.14 3.03
CA THR A 80 -2.09 -3.99 2.76
C THR A 80 -1.50 -5.24 2.12
N GLU A 81 -1.87 -6.42 2.62
CA GLU A 81 -1.45 -7.70 2.05
C GLU A 81 -1.99 -7.91 0.64
N CYS A 82 -3.23 -7.53 0.37
CA CYS A 82 -3.83 -7.61 -0.97
C CYS A 82 -3.02 -6.79 -1.97
N ILE A 83 -2.76 -5.51 -1.65
CA ILE A 83 -1.96 -4.61 -2.49
C ILE A 83 -0.56 -5.19 -2.71
N TYR A 84 0.10 -5.64 -1.64
CA TYR A 84 1.42 -6.27 -1.72
C TYR A 84 1.42 -7.48 -2.66
N LYS A 85 0.45 -8.40 -2.48
CA LYS A 85 0.38 -9.64 -3.24
C LYS A 85 0.12 -9.39 -4.73
N ARG A 86 -0.77 -8.46 -5.08
CA ARG A 86 -1.03 -8.11 -6.49
C ARG A 86 0.21 -7.53 -7.16
N LEU A 87 0.91 -6.61 -6.49
CA LEU A 87 2.13 -6.01 -7.02
C LEU A 87 3.27 -7.01 -7.11
N TRP A 88 3.40 -7.91 -6.14
CA TRP A 88 4.39 -8.99 -6.15
C TRP A 88 4.20 -9.90 -7.35
N ASP A 89 2.97 -10.40 -7.56
CA ASP A 89 2.66 -11.34 -8.64
C ASP A 89 2.80 -10.66 -10.02
N LEU A 90 2.42 -9.39 -10.13
CA LEU A 90 2.50 -8.63 -11.38
C LEU A 90 3.93 -8.25 -11.76
N LEU A 91 4.68 -7.71 -10.80
CA LEU A 91 5.99 -7.07 -11.04
C LEU A 91 7.17 -8.02 -10.87
N GLN A 92 6.98 -9.15 -10.18
CA GLN A 92 8.05 -10.09 -9.80
C GLN A 92 9.31 -9.36 -9.30
N PRO A 93 9.16 -8.48 -8.29
CA PRO A 93 10.21 -7.56 -7.90
C PRO A 93 11.34 -8.25 -7.14
N LYS A 94 12.53 -7.64 -7.17
CA LYS A 94 13.64 -8.03 -6.28
C LYS A 94 13.35 -7.61 -4.84
N GLU A 95 12.80 -6.41 -4.67
CA GLU A 95 12.35 -5.89 -3.38
C GLU A 95 10.98 -5.22 -3.52
N LEU A 96 10.11 -5.42 -2.53
CA LEU A 96 8.82 -4.75 -2.45
C LEU A 96 8.51 -4.43 -0.98
N LEU A 97 8.04 -3.21 -0.75
CA LEU A 97 7.43 -2.79 0.50
C LEU A 97 6.12 -2.06 0.19
N VAL A 98 5.08 -2.41 0.92
CA VAL A 98 3.80 -1.71 0.95
C VAL A 98 3.51 -1.34 2.39
N ALA A 99 3.33 -0.07 2.67
CA ALA A 99 2.90 0.45 3.96
C ALA A 99 1.57 1.17 3.78
N CYS A 100 0.60 0.89 4.63
CA CYS A 100 -0.64 1.65 4.68
C CYS A 100 -0.75 2.37 6.02
N LEU A 101 -0.96 3.68 6.02
CA LEU A 101 -1.10 4.48 7.22
C LEU A 101 -2.55 4.95 7.36
N TYR A 102 -3.33 4.29 8.22
CA TYR A 102 -4.76 4.54 8.38
C TYR A 102 -5.08 5.64 9.39
N THR A 103 -6.21 6.31 9.21
CA THR A 103 -6.75 7.23 10.20
C THR A 103 -7.27 6.49 11.43
N ARG A 104 -7.12 7.09 12.61
CA ARG A 104 -7.53 6.49 13.88
C ARG A 104 -9.01 6.10 13.96
N ARG A 105 -9.30 5.01 14.67
CA ARG A 105 -10.63 4.66 15.21
C ARG A 105 -10.52 4.37 16.69
N GLY A 106 -11.46 4.91 17.48
CA GLY A 106 -11.42 4.75 18.95
C GLY A 106 -10.13 5.28 19.59
N GLY A 107 -9.45 6.23 18.94
CA GLY A 107 -8.19 6.81 19.42
C GLY A 107 -6.91 6.08 18.99
N ILE A 108 -7.01 4.94 18.30
CA ILE A 108 -5.88 4.11 17.85
C ILE A 108 -5.85 4.07 16.33
N ASP A 109 -4.68 4.27 15.72
CA ASP A 109 -4.46 3.96 14.31
C ASP A 109 -3.72 2.62 14.14
N ILE A 110 -3.76 2.09 12.93
CA ILE A 110 -3.06 0.86 12.57
C ILE A 110 -2.32 1.15 11.27
N ASN A 111 -1.00 0.97 11.30
CA ASN A 111 -0.10 1.31 10.20
C ASN A 111 0.62 0.05 9.69
N PRO A 112 -0.09 -0.90 9.04
CA PRO A 112 0.52 -2.15 8.57
C PRO A 112 1.61 -1.90 7.53
N VAL A 113 2.71 -2.63 7.68
CA VAL A 113 3.82 -2.67 6.71
C VAL A 113 4.04 -4.12 6.30
N ARG A 114 4.02 -4.38 4.99
CA ARG A 114 4.45 -5.65 4.42
C ARG A 114 5.66 -5.43 3.52
N ALA A 115 6.71 -6.21 3.73
CA ALA A 115 7.92 -6.15 2.92
C ALA A 115 8.45 -7.54 2.54
N SER A 116 9.27 -7.60 1.48
CA SER A 116 9.94 -8.82 1.02
C SER A 116 10.96 -9.37 2.02
N HIS A 117 11.61 -8.50 2.78
CA HIS A 117 12.56 -8.86 3.83
C HIS A 117 12.81 -7.68 4.78
N GLN A 118 13.33 -7.99 5.97
CA GLN A 118 13.54 -7.00 7.05
C GLN A 118 14.38 -5.80 6.60
N GLY A 119 15.44 -6.02 5.80
CA GLY A 119 16.30 -4.92 5.34
C GLY A 119 15.58 -3.85 4.50
N THR A 120 14.47 -4.19 3.81
CA THR A 120 13.64 -3.18 3.12
C THR A 120 12.86 -2.33 4.13
N VAL A 121 12.38 -2.94 5.22
CA VAL A 121 11.70 -2.23 6.31
C VAL A 121 12.68 -1.27 6.98
N ASP A 122 13.86 -1.76 7.36
CA ASP A 122 14.89 -0.93 8.01
C ASP A 122 15.29 0.26 7.09
N LYS A 123 15.39 0.02 5.78
CA LYS A 123 15.77 1.06 4.82
C LYS A 123 14.68 2.11 4.60
N PHE A 124 13.42 1.72 4.46
CA PHE A 124 12.37 2.61 3.96
C PHE A 124 11.22 2.90 4.95
N ALA A 125 11.15 2.18 6.07
CA ALA A 125 10.08 2.25 7.06
C ALA A 125 10.59 2.26 8.52
N HIS A 126 11.89 2.49 8.75
CA HIS A 126 12.47 2.58 10.11
C HIS A 126 11.81 3.63 11.00
N TYR A 127 11.19 4.67 10.43
CA TYR A 127 10.49 5.69 11.20
C TYR A 127 9.11 5.25 11.72
N LEU A 128 8.63 4.05 11.35
CA LEU A 128 7.34 3.52 11.78
C LEU A 128 7.43 2.62 13.02
N TYR A 129 8.63 2.25 13.46
CA TYR A 129 8.81 1.44 14.67
C TYR A 129 10.10 1.85 15.40
N ASP A 130 10.08 1.70 16.71
CA ASP A 130 11.24 1.93 17.58
C ASP A 130 11.12 0.96 18.76
N ASP A 131 12.18 0.22 19.05
CA ASP A 131 12.20 -0.81 20.11
C ASP A 131 12.38 -0.20 21.52
N THR A 132 12.74 1.08 21.58
CA THR A 132 12.90 1.86 22.81
C THR A 132 11.70 2.77 23.10
N ILE A 133 10.90 3.11 22.08
CA ILE A 133 9.74 3.99 22.19
C ILE A 133 8.45 3.19 21.90
N LEU A 134 7.66 2.95 22.95
CA LEU A 134 6.40 2.22 22.83
C LEU A 134 5.35 2.95 21.98
N ASN A 135 5.33 4.29 22.02
CA ASN A 135 4.36 5.11 21.30
C ASN A 135 5.03 6.32 20.65
N SER A 136 4.96 6.39 19.32
CA SER A 136 5.40 7.55 18.53
C SER A 136 4.27 8.01 17.62
N LYS A 137 4.24 9.32 17.31
CA LYS A 137 3.31 9.83 16.30
C LYS A 137 3.82 9.48 14.92
N THR A 138 2.97 8.90 14.09
CA THR A 138 3.28 8.62 12.68
C THR A 138 3.02 9.85 11.80
N LEU A 139 3.46 9.82 10.55
CA LEU A 139 3.35 10.93 9.59
C LEU A 139 1.92 11.44 9.35
N ARG A 140 0.90 10.63 9.68
CA ARG A 140 -0.51 10.96 9.48
C ARG A 140 -1.21 11.46 10.76
N GLN A 141 -0.50 11.54 11.89
CA GLN A 141 -1.07 11.92 13.20
C GLN A 141 -0.83 13.36 13.63
#